data_AF-A0A3M6ZFX3-F1
#
_entry.id   AF-A0A3M6ZFX3-F1
#
_cell.length_a   1.000
_cell.length_b   1.000
_cell.length_c   1.000
_cell.angle_alpha   90.00
_cell.angle_beta   90.00
_cell.angle_gamma   90.00
#
_symmetry.space_group_name_H-M   'P 1'
#
loop_
_entity.id
_entity.type
_entity.pdbx_description
1 polymer ?
#
loop_
_entity_poly.entity_id
_entity_poly.type
_entity_poly.pdbx_seq_one_letter_code
_entity_poly.pdbx_strand_id
1 'polypeptide(L)'
;MNPQITNLIIILVMMQASKKIPFDDPNVLNGVRALYIVSNLIIAGVYIYTKMQIDKKKDMTVLKYVEPAPMGSTEEPKAVTTTIHSYDQQQLRGLFKAQLMG
;
A
#
# COMPACT_ATOMS: atom_id res chain seq x y z
N MET A 1 21.11 -8.39 -4.73
CA MET A 1 20.32 -9.64 -4.70
C MET A 1 19.24 -9.55 -5.77
N ASN A 2 19.04 -10.60 -6.58
CA ASN A 2 18.00 -10.60 -7.61
C ASN A 2 16.60 -10.57 -6.92
N PRO A 3 15.72 -9.60 -7.24
CA PRO A 3 14.36 -9.54 -6.69
C PRO A 3 13.57 -10.85 -6.88
N GLN A 4 13.81 -11.55 -7.99
CA GLN A 4 13.16 -12.82 -8.29
C GLN A 4 13.59 -13.91 -7.28
N ILE A 5 14.88 -13.99 -6.96
CA ILE A 5 15.41 -14.97 -6.00
C ILE A 5 14.91 -14.65 -4.58
N THR A 6 14.85 -13.36 -4.23
CA THR A 6 14.37 -12.91 -2.91
C THR A 6 12.89 -13.27 -2.71
N ASN A 7 12.04 -12.99 -3.71
CA ASN A 7 10.63 -13.37 -3.68
C ASN A 7 10.45 -14.89 -3.54
N LEU A 8 11.23 -15.68 -4.28
CA LEU A 8 11.17 -17.14 -4.25
C LEU A 8 11.53 -17.70 -2.87
N ILE A 9 12.60 -17.18 -2.25
CA ILE A 9 12.99 -17.55 -0.89
C ILE A 9 11.88 -17.21 0.11
N ILE A 10 11.28 -16.02 0.01
CA ILE A 10 10.18 -15.61 0.90
C ILE A 10 8.99 -16.57 0.78
N ILE A 11 8.56 -16.90 -0.44
CA ILE A 11 7.43 -17.81 -0.67
C ILE A 11 7.73 -19.20 -0.09
N LEU A 12 8.93 -19.74 -0.32
CA LEU A 12 9.32 -21.05 0.19
C LEU A 12 9.35 -21.08 1.73
N VAL A 13 9.85 -20.03 2.36
CA VAL A 13 9.85 -19.91 3.83
C VAL A 13 8.42 -19.81 4.36
N MET A 14 7.57 -18.98 3.74
CA MET A 14 6.18 -18.82 4.15
C MET A 14 5.36 -20.10 3.97
N MET A 15 5.64 -20.90 2.94
CA MET A 15 5.01 -22.20 2.75
C MET A 15 5.36 -23.18 3.89
N GLN A 16 6.63 -23.20 4.32
CA GLN A 16 7.05 -24.06 5.44
C GLN A 16 6.43 -23.61 6.76
N ALA A 17 6.30 -22.29 6.98
CA ALA A 17 5.60 -21.76 8.15
C ALA A 17 4.11 -22.10 8.13
N SER A 18 3.45 -21.99 6.97
CA SER A 18 2.02 -22.25 6.81
C SER A 18 1.66 -23.71 7.10
N LYS A 19 2.51 -24.68 6.70
CA LYS A 19 2.30 -26.10 7.03
C LYS A 19 2.32 -26.42 8.52
N LYS A 20 2.93 -25.57 9.35
CA LYS A 20 2.98 -25.75 10.81
C LYS A 20 1.76 -25.20 11.54
N ILE A 21 0.92 -24.42 10.87
CA ILE A 21 -0.26 -23.82 11.49
C ILE A 21 -1.44 -24.80 11.33
N PRO A 22 -2.09 -25.23 12.43
CA PRO A 22 -3.22 -26.15 12.36
C PRO A 22 -4.49 -25.39 11.97
N PHE A 23 -4.70 -25.20 10.67
CA PHE A 23 -5.87 -24.49 10.13
C PHE A 23 -7.18 -25.28 10.25
N ASP A 24 -7.12 -26.58 10.60
CA ASP A 24 -8.29 -27.43 10.83
C ASP A 24 -8.96 -27.14 12.18
N ASP A 25 -8.25 -26.52 13.14
CA ASP A 25 -8.85 -26.08 14.39
C ASP A 25 -9.71 -24.83 14.15
N PRO A 26 -11.04 -24.88 14.42
CA PRO A 26 -11.92 -23.73 14.25
C PRO A 26 -11.47 -22.47 15.01
N ASN A 27 -10.79 -22.63 16.16
CA ASN A 27 -10.30 -21.49 16.94
C ASN A 27 -9.12 -20.80 16.24
N VAL A 28 -8.20 -21.57 15.67
CA VAL A 28 -7.04 -21.03 14.94
C VAL A 28 -7.51 -20.37 13.64
N LEU A 29 -8.42 -21.01 12.92
CA LEU A 29 -9.00 -20.46 11.70
C LEU A 29 -9.73 -19.13 11.97
N ASN A 30 -10.56 -19.08 13.02
CA ASN A 30 -11.26 -17.85 13.39
C ASN A 30 -10.31 -16.79 13.95
N GLY A 31 -9.24 -17.19 14.66
CA GLY A 31 -8.19 -16.29 15.13
C GLY A 31 -7.45 -15.60 13.98
N VAL A 32 -7.08 -16.35 12.94
CA VAL A 32 -6.43 -15.79 11.73
C VAL A 32 -7.38 -14.85 10.98
N ARG A 33 -8.67 -15.21 10.85
CA ARG A 33 -9.68 -14.33 10.26
C ARG A 33 -9.86 -13.04 11.06
N ALA A 34 -9.93 -13.14 12.38
CA ALA A 34 -10.00 -11.98 13.26
C ALA A 34 -8.76 -11.10 13.09
N LEU A 35 -7.56 -11.69 13.03
CA LEU A 35 -6.30 -10.97 12.79
C LEU A 35 -6.31 -10.24 11.44
N TYR A 36 -6.82 -10.88 10.38
CA TYR A 36 -6.94 -10.25 9.07
C TYR A 36 -7.88 -9.03 9.10
N ILE A 37 -9.03 -9.15 9.77
CA ILE A 37 -9.96 -8.02 9.93
C ILE A 37 -9.31 -6.90 10.76
N VAL A 38 -8.67 -7.24 11.88
CA VAL A 38 -7.95 -6.28 12.72
C VAL A 38 -6.84 -5.57 11.95
N SER A 39 -6.08 -6.30 11.13
CA SER A 39 -5.03 -5.72 10.27
C SER A 39 -5.62 -4.70 9.28
N ASN A 40 -6.74 -5.03 8.63
CA ASN A 40 -7.43 -4.09 7.73
C ASN A 40 -7.93 -2.85 8.47
N LEU A 41 -8.47 -3.01 9.69
CA LEU A 41 -8.89 -1.88 10.52
C LEU A 41 -7.71 -0.99 10.91
N ILE A 42 -6.56 -1.59 11.26
CA ILE A 42 -5.32 -0.84 11.54
C ILE A 42 -4.86 -0.07 10.31
N ILE A 43 -4.84 -0.69 9.13
CA ILE A 43 -4.45 -0.03 7.87
C ILE A 43 -5.38 1.15 7.57
N ALA A 44 -6.70 0.94 7.68
CA ALA A 44 -7.68 2.00 7.52
C ALA A 44 -7.46 3.15 8.52
N GLY A 45 -7.18 2.81 9.79
CA GLY A 45 -6.84 3.78 10.83
C GLY A 45 -5.60 4.62 10.48
N VAL A 46 -4.54 3.98 9.99
CA VAL A 46 -3.32 4.67 9.53
C VAL A 46 -3.64 5.60 8.37
N TYR A 47 -4.44 5.17 7.39
CA TYR A 47 -4.79 6.03 6.25
C TYR A 47 -5.62 7.24 6.67
N ILE A 48 -6.58 7.07 7.58
CA ILE A 48 -7.37 8.17 8.13
C ILE A 48 -6.46 9.14 8.91
N TYR A 49 -5.56 8.62 9.73
CA TYR A 49 -4.61 9.43 10.47
C TYR A 49 -3.70 10.24 9.55
N THR A 50 -3.14 9.61 8.52
CA THR A 50 -2.31 10.29 7.51
C THR A 50 -3.11 11.36 6.78
N LYS A 51 -4.37 11.09 6.41
CA LYS A 51 -5.28 12.09 5.83
C LYS A 51 -5.40 13.32 6.74
N MET A 52 -5.66 13.09 8.02
CA MET A 52 -5.80 14.17 9.00
C MET A 52 -4.51 15.00 9.12
N GLN A 53 -3.34 14.36 9.08
CA GLN A 53 -2.06 15.08 9.13
C GLN A 53 -1.81 15.91 7.86
N ILE A 54 -2.12 15.37 6.68
CA ILE A 54 -2.04 16.09 5.40
C ILE A 54 -2.94 17.34 5.44
N ASP A 55 -4.21 17.15 5.82
CA ASP A 55 -5.19 18.23 5.88
C ASP A 55 -4.87 19.26 6.97
N LYS A 56 -4.29 18.83 8.10
CA LYS A 56 -3.83 19.73 9.17
C LYS A 56 -2.63 20.57 8.75
N LYS A 57 -1.67 19.98 8.02
CA LYS A 57 -0.48 20.68 7.55
C LYS A 57 -0.82 21.66 6.42
N LYS A 58 -1.76 21.29 5.54
CA LYS A 58 -2.22 22.08 4.39
C LYS A 58 -1.07 22.77 3.63
N ASP A 59 -0.08 21.97 3.29
CA ASP A 59 1.16 22.44 2.68
C ASP A 59 0.94 22.82 1.21
N MET A 60 0.87 24.12 0.93
CA MET A 60 0.63 24.67 -0.41
C MET A 60 1.93 24.95 -1.19
N THR A 61 3.08 24.46 -0.69
CA THR A 61 4.34 24.59 -1.43
C THR A 61 4.24 23.85 -2.77
N VAL A 62 4.79 24.49 -3.81
CA VAL A 62 4.70 23.99 -5.18
C VAL A 62 5.68 22.84 -5.36
N LEU A 63 5.16 21.68 -5.74
CA LEU A 63 5.90 20.49 -6.11
C LEU A 63 5.85 20.33 -7.63
N LYS A 64 7.02 20.40 -8.27
CA LYS A 64 7.19 20.10 -9.68
C LYS A 64 7.77 18.70 -9.78
N TYR A 65 6.96 17.75 -10.20
CA TYR A 65 7.42 16.39 -10.48
C TYR A 65 7.23 16.08 -11.96
N VAL A 66 8.17 15.31 -12.49
CA VAL A 66 8.09 14.76 -13.84
C VAL A 66 7.56 13.34 -13.69
N GLU A 67 6.31 13.11 -14.09
CA GLU A 67 5.81 11.75 -14.16
C GLU A 67 6.58 11.01 -15.27
N PRO A 68 7.28 9.90 -14.97
CA PRO A 68 7.88 9.09 -16.00
C PRO A 68 6.77 8.54 -16.90
N ALA A 69 6.90 8.75 -18.21
CA ALA A 69 5.90 8.32 -19.18
C ALA A 69 5.54 6.83 -18.98
N PRO A 70 4.25 6.45 -19.08
CA PRO A 70 3.86 5.06 -18.97
C PRO A 70 4.67 4.21 -19.95
N MET A 71 5.27 3.13 -19.45
CA MET A 71 6.15 2.25 -20.22
C MET A 71 5.44 1.80 -21.51
N GLY A 72 5.91 2.29 -22.65
CA GLY A 72 5.33 2.03 -23.97
C GLY A 72 4.59 3.20 -24.64
N SER A 73 4.56 4.40 -24.03
CA SER A 73 3.99 5.61 -24.66
C SER A 73 5.08 6.58 -25.13
N THR A 74 4.87 7.22 -26.29
CA THR A 74 5.65 8.34 -26.84
C THR A 74 5.19 9.71 -26.32
N GLU A 75 4.39 9.79 -25.25
CA GLU A 75 3.97 11.07 -24.68
C GLU A 75 5.12 11.75 -23.93
N GLU A 76 5.34 13.03 -24.23
CA GLU A 76 6.32 13.86 -23.55
C GLU A 76 6.04 13.94 -22.04
N PRO A 77 7.09 13.97 -21.20
CA PRO A 77 6.97 14.05 -19.75
C PRO A 77 6.10 15.25 -19.34
N LYS A 78 4.89 14.97 -18.83
CA LYS A 78 4.00 16.00 -18.32
C LYS A 78 4.60 16.58 -17.05
N ALA A 79 4.99 17.86 -17.11
CA ALA A 79 5.42 18.63 -15.95
C ALA A 79 4.20 18.90 -15.06
N VAL A 80 3.96 18.01 -14.09
CA VAL A 80 2.86 18.19 -13.14
C VAL A 80 3.29 19.23 -12.11
N THR A 81 2.69 20.41 -12.19
CA THR A 81 2.79 21.43 -11.13
C THR A 81 1.63 21.21 -10.18
N THR A 82 1.90 20.61 -9.04
CA THR A 82 0.93 20.34 -7.96
C THR A 82 1.40 21.04 -6.69
N THR A 83 0.55 21.13 -5.66
CA THR A 83 1.06 21.39 -4.30
C THR A 83 1.41 20.08 -3.61
N ILE A 84 2.25 20.14 -2.57
CA ILE A 84 2.52 18.99 -1.72
C ILE A 84 1.21 18.41 -1.17
N HIS A 85 0.31 19.26 -0.70
CA HIS A 85 -1.01 18.84 -0.20
C HIS A 85 -1.81 18.02 -1.24
N SER A 86 -1.94 18.51 -2.48
CA SER A 86 -2.71 17.78 -3.49
C SER A 86 -2.01 16.50 -3.98
N TYR A 87 -0.67 16.48 -3.99
CA TYR A 87 0.11 15.29 -4.29
C TYR A 87 -0.11 14.19 -3.24
N ASP A 88 0.07 14.52 -1.97
CA ASP A 88 -0.10 13.56 -0.87
C ASP A 88 -1.55 13.05 -0.79
N GLN A 89 -2.53 13.92 -1.06
CA GLN A 89 -3.93 13.53 -1.12
C GLN A 89 -4.22 12.57 -2.28
N GLN A 90 -3.59 12.75 -3.44
CA GLN A 90 -3.72 11.81 -4.57
C GLN A 90 -3.06 10.46 -4.27
N GLN A 91 -1.85 10.46 -3.71
CA GLN A 91 -1.15 9.23 -3.29
C GLN A 91 -1.99 8.45 -2.28
N LEU A 92 -2.55 9.13 -1.28
CA LEU A 92 -3.43 8.50 -0.30
C LEU A 92 -4.69 7.90 -0.93
N ARG A 93 -5.29 8.57 -1.92
CA ARG A 93 -6.43 8.01 -2.67
C ARG A 93 -6.03 6.77 -3.48
N GLY A 94 -4.83 6.77 -4.05
CA GLY A 94 -4.27 5.60 -4.75
C GLY A 94 -4.14 4.40 -3.81
N LEU A 95 -3.56 4.62 -2.63
CA LEU A 95 -3.40 3.59 -1.60
C LEU A 95 -4.76 3.05 -1.10
N PHE A 96 -5.75 3.93 -0.89
CA PHE A 96 -7.10 3.51 -0.55
C PHE A 96 -7.73 2.61 -1.62
N LYS A 97 -7.56 2.96 -2.90
CA LYS A 97 -8.06 2.13 -4.01
C LYS A 97 -7.35 0.78 -4.08
N ALA A 98 -6.02 0.76 -3.93
CA ALA A 98 -5.25 -0.47 -3.92
C ALA A 98 -5.69 -1.40 -2.78
N GLN A 99 -5.87 -0.87 -1.56
CA GLN A 99 -6.36 -1.65 -0.42
C GLN A 99 -7.77 -2.25 -0.66
N LEU A 100 -8.65 -1.55 -1.38
CA LEU A 100 -9.99 -2.05 -1.71
C LEU A 100 -9.99 -3.09 -2.84
N MET A 101 -8.98 -3.08 -3.71
CA MET A 101 -8.86 -4.03 -4.82
C MET A 101 -8.27 -5.37 -4.40
N GLY A 102 -7.66 -5.45 -3.20
CA GLY A 102 -7.08 -6.68 -2.63
C GLY A 102 -5.65 -6.92 -3.06
#